data_AF-A0A4Q3EYP9-F1
#
_entry.id   AF-A0A4Q3EYP9-F1
#
_cell.length_a   1.000
_cell.length_b   1.000
_cell.length_c   1.000
_cell.angle_alpha   90.00
_cell.angle_beta   90.00
_cell.angle_gamma   90.00
#
_symmetry.space_group_name_H-M   'P 1'
#
loop_
_entity.id
_entity.type
_entity.pdbx_description
1 polymer ?
#
loop_
_entity_poly.entity_id
_entity_poly.type
_entity_poly.pdbx_seq_one_letter_code
_entity_poly.pdbx_strand_id
1 'polypeptide(L)'
;MIAFLLYTIVALVANACLVKILFISIQQGQWLDNLLGWQKKLQEWDRQGKVFVVKAGGYCELCFSHAVTFICFWCYVLFMNAVLHYWLTDEVNNMIVKIVINIIWYLTYISTGTNLSLYLLNKMKKP
;
A
#
# COMPACT_ATOMS: atom_id res chain seq x y z
N MET A 1 -22.11 8.87 0.43
CA MET A 1 -21.08 9.12 -0.60
C MET A 1 -19.93 10.01 -0.12
N ILE A 2 -20.18 11.21 0.40
CA ILE A 2 -19.10 12.11 0.88
C ILE A 2 -18.24 11.45 1.98
N ALA A 3 -18.86 10.79 2.96
CA ALA A 3 -18.12 10.10 4.03
C ALA A 3 -17.16 9.02 3.50
N PHE A 4 -17.57 8.22 2.51
CA PHE A 4 -16.71 7.22 1.87
C PHE A 4 -15.50 7.85 1.18
N LEU A 5 -15.70 8.96 0.47
CA LEU A 5 -14.61 9.70 -0.15
C LEU A 5 -13.64 10.25 0.90
N LEU A 6 -14.14 10.78 2.01
CA LEU A 6 -13.30 11.24 3.12
C LEU A 6 -12.49 10.10 3.74
N TYR A 7 -13.12 8.96 4.03
CA TYR A 7 -12.40 7.77 4.53
C TYR A 7 -11.35 7.28 3.55
N THR A 8 -11.64 7.32 2.24
CA THR A 8 -10.65 6.98 1.22
C THR A 8 -9.44 7.92 1.28
N ILE A 9 -9.68 9.24 1.32
CA ILE A 9 -8.59 10.23 1.36
C ILE A 9 -7.73 10.00 2.60
N VAL A 10 -8.35 9.82 3.76
CA VAL A 10 -7.66 9.50 5.01
C VAL A 10 -6.87 8.20 4.88
N ALA A 11 -7.46 7.14 4.31
CA ALA A 11 -6.80 5.86 4.10
C ALA A 11 -5.59 5.97 3.16
N LEU A 12 -5.69 6.74 2.07
CA LEU A 12 -4.58 6.97 1.14
C LEU A 12 -3.42 7.71 1.81
N VAL A 13 -3.70 8.75 2.60
CA VAL A 13 -2.68 9.49 3.35
C VAL A 13 -2.06 8.62 4.43
N ALA A 14 -2.87 7.90 5.20
CA ALA A 14 -2.40 6.97 6.23
C ALA A 14 -1.51 5.88 5.64
N ASN A 15 -1.92 5.29 4.50
CA ASN A 15 -1.12 4.33 3.76
C ASN A 15 0.23 4.93 3.33
N ALA A 16 0.25 6.12 2.74
CA ALA A 16 1.49 6.75 2.31
C ALA A 16 2.46 7.05 3.48
N CYS A 17 1.92 7.46 4.63
CA CYS A 17 2.69 7.59 5.87
C CYS A 17 3.23 6.25 6.38
N LEU A 18 2.39 5.20 6.36
CA LEU A 18 2.77 3.86 6.81
C LEU A 18 3.86 3.27 5.92
N VAL A 19 3.72 3.35 4.59
CA VAL A 19 4.75 2.92 3.63
C VAL A 19 6.08 3.55 3.98
N LYS A 20 6.09 4.86 4.25
CA LYS A 20 7.31 5.58 4.62
C LYS A 20 7.91 5.10 5.94
N ILE A 21 7.11 4.95 6.99
CA ILE A 21 7.57 4.44 8.29
C ILE A 21 8.16 3.04 8.12
N LEU A 22 7.44 2.16 7.43
CA LEU A 22 7.88 0.79 7.19
C LEU A 22 9.16 0.77 6.35
N PHE A 23 9.21 1.53 5.27
CA PHE A 23 10.39 1.58 4.39
C PHE A 23 11.64 2.06 5.14
N ILE A 24 11.52 3.09 5.98
CA ILE A 24 12.65 3.54 6.82
C ILE A 24 13.02 2.45 7.82
N SER A 25 12.03 1.83 8.48
CA SER A 25 12.30 0.85 9.54
C SER A 25 13.06 -0.39 9.09
N ILE A 26 12.93 -0.78 7.83
CA ILE A 26 13.61 -1.95 7.25
C ILE A 26 15.03 -1.64 6.74
N GLN A 27 15.44 -0.37 6.68
CA GLN A 27 16.79 0.01 6.23
C GLN A 27 17.86 -0.48 7.20
N GLN A 28 19.11 -0.58 6.72
CA GLN A 28 20.23 -1.08 7.52
C GLN A 28 20.39 -0.30 8.84
N GLY A 29 20.46 -1.04 9.96
CA GLY A 29 20.65 -0.48 11.29
C GLY A 29 19.40 0.18 11.91
N GLN A 30 18.26 0.13 11.21
CA GLN A 30 16.97 0.59 11.74
C GLN A 30 16.27 -0.54 12.52
N TRP A 31 15.19 -0.20 13.23
CA TRP A 31 14.65 -1.09 14.25
C TRP A 31 14.15 -2.44 13.71
N LEU A 32 13.47 -2.51 12.55
CA LEU A 32 13.06 -3.81 12.00
C LEU A 32 14.26 -4.62 11.49
N ASP A 33 15.29 -3.94 10.96
CA ASP A 33 16.52 -4.61 10.59
C ASP A 33 17.26 -5.19 11.81
N ASN A 34 17.37 -4.42 12.89
CA ASN A 34 18.01 -4.85 14.13
C ASN A 34 17.26 -6.00 14.82
N LEU A 35 15.92 -6.00 14.78
CA LEU A 35 15.11 -7.06 15.39
C LEU A 35 15.05 -8.34 14.56
N LEU A 36 14.91 -8.23 13.24
CA LEU A 36 14.61 -9.36 12.36
C LEU A 36 15.75 -9.76 11.43
N GLY A 37 16.85 -9.01 11.41
CA GLY A 37 17.93 -9.14 10.43
C GLY A 37 17.43 -8.93 9.00
N TRP A 38 16.52 -7.95 8.80
CA TRP A 38 15.75 -7.81 7.57
C TRP A 38 16.63 -7.70 6.32
N GLN A 39 17.68 -6.87 6.35
CA GLN A 39 18.61 -6.71 5.24
C GLN A 39 19.40 -7.99 4.95
N LYS A 40 19.76 -8.75 5.99
CA LYS A 40 20.42 -10.06 5.80
C LYS A 40 19.49 -11.05 5.09
N LYS A 41 18.20 -11.07 5.43
CA LYS A 41 17.20 -11.91 4.76
C LYS A 41 16.98 -11.48 3.31
N LEU A 42 16.93 -10.17 3.04
CA LEU A 42 16.84 -9.66 1.66
C LEU A 42 18.04 -10.11 0.82
N GLN A 43 19.26 -10.03 1.38
CA GLN A 43 20.47 -10.52 0.71
C GLN A 43 20.44 -12.03 0.46
N GLU A 44 19.93 -12.81 1.41
CA GLU A 44 19.78 -14.26 1.24
C GLU A 44 18.78 -14.60 0.14
N TRP A 45 17.62 -13.95 0.13
CA TRP A 45 16.61 -14.13 -0.92
C TRP A 45 17.11 -13.71 -2.29
N ASP A 46 17.96 -12.68 -2.36
CA ASP A 46 18.60 -12.24 -3.60
C ASP A 46 19.54 -13.31 -4.14
N ARG A 47 20.38 -13.90 -3.27
CA ARG A 47 21.24 -15.04 -3.62
C ARG A 47 20.45 -16.28 -4.06
N GLN A 48 19.24 -16.47 -3.53
CA GLN A 48 18.32 -17.54 -3.93
C GLN A 48 17.55 -17.22 -5.23
N GLY A 49 17.78 -16.06 -5.86
CA GLY A 49 17.11 -15.66 -7.10
C GLY A 49 15.64 -15.23 -6.90
N LYS A 50 15.20 -14.92 -5.67
CA LYS A 50 13.82 -14.51 -5.36
C LYS A 50 13.59 -13.02 -5.63
N VAL A 51 13.84 -12.61 -6.88
CA VAL A 51 13.87 -11.19 -7.31
C VAL A 51 12.61 -10.42 -6.94
N PHE A 52 11.42 -11.02 -7.07
CA PHE A 52 10.16 -10.36 -6.72
C PHE A 52 10.07 -10.03 -5.22
N VAL A 53 10.39 -11.00 -4.36
CA VAL A 53 10.32 -10.86 -2.90
C VAL A 53 11.32 -9.81 -2.41
N VAL A 54 12.52 -9.81 -2.98
CA VAL A 54 13.58 -8.84 -2.64
C VAL A 54 13.18 -7.42 -3.04
N LYS A 55 12.63 -7.24 -4.26
CA LYS A 55 12.15 -5.95 -4.73
C LYS A 55 10.98 -5.42 -3.88
N ALA A 56 9.97 -6.26 -3.66
CA ALA A 56 8.80 -5.91 -2.83
C ALA A 56 9.17 -5.76 -1.34
N GLY A 57 10.25 -6.40 -0.89
CA GLY A 57 10.71 -6.39 0.49
C GLY A 57 11.63 -5.23 0.87
N GLY A 58 12.05 -4.38 -0.09
CA GLY A 58 12.76 -3.14 0.24
C GLY A 58 13.77 -2.64 -0.79
N TYR A 59 14.20 -3.45 -1.76
CA TYR A 59 15.21 -3.01 -2.74
C TYR A 59 14.65 -2.13 -3.86
N CYS A 60 13.33 -2.05 -3.99
CA CYS A 60 12.67 -1.22 -4.99
C CYS A 60 11.56 -0.42 -4.29
N GLU A 61 11.72 0.91 -4.21
CA GLU A 61 10.79 1.79 -3.52
C GLU A 61 9.38 1.76 -4.10
N LEU A 62 9.29 1.76 -5.43
CA LEU A 62 8.02 1.63 -6.14
C LEU A 62 7.36 0.28 -5.81
N CYS A 63 8.12 -0.81 -5.88
CA CYS A 63 7.62 -2.16 -5.66
C CYS A 63 7.16 -2.36 -4.22
N PHE A 64 7.95 -1.88 -3.25
CA PHE A 64 7.61 -1.88 -1.83
C PHE A 64 6.36 -1.04 -1.56
N SER A 65 6.31 0.18 -2.09
CA SER A 65 5.15 1.08 -1.94
C SER A 65 3.89 0.45 -2.50
N HIS A 66 3.98 -0.19 -3.67
CA HIS A 66 2.87 -0.87 -4.31
C HIS A 66 2.40 -2.08 -3.49
N ALA A 67 3.31 -2.91 -3.01
CA ALA A 67 2.99 -4.09 -2.21
C ALA A 67 2.29 -3.73 -0.90
N VAL A 68 2.81 -2.74 -0.16
CA VAL A 68 2.17 -2.26 1.07
C VAL A 68 0.83 -1.60 0.77
N THR A 69 0.74 -0.76 -0.28
CA THR A 69 -0.53 -0.14 -0.71
C THR A 69 -1.58 -1.20 -1.06
N PHE A 70 -1.18 -2.29 -1.72
CA PHE A 70 -2.07 -3.42 -2.01
C PHE A 70 -2.60 -4.08 -0.74
N ILE A 71 -1.73 -4.34 0.25
CA ILE A 71 -2.16 -4.89 1.55
C ILE A 71 -3.12 -3.92 2.25
N CYS A 72 -2.77 -2.64 2.31
CA CYS A 72 -3.59 -1.61 2.94
C CYS A 72 -4.93 -1.39 2.24
N PHE A 73 -5.00 -1.57 0.91
CA PHE A 73 -6.26 -1.55 0.17
C PHE A 73 -7.20 -2.63 0.70
N TRP A 74 -6.74 -3.87 0.87
CA TRP A 74 -7.57 -4.93 1.40
C TRP A 74 -7.99 -4.69 2.85
N CYS A 75 -7.11 -4.17 3.70
CA CYS A 75 -7.47 -3.74 5.04
C CYS A 75 -8.56 -2.64 5.02
N TYR A 76 -8.43 -1.67 4.11
CA TYR A 76 -9.43 -0.63 3.90
C TYR A 76 -10.77 -1.22 3.43
N VAL A 77 -10.77 -2.10 2.44
CA VAL A 77 -11.99 -2.77 1.94
C VAL A 77 -12.68 -3.54 3.07
N LEU A 78 -11.93 -4.32 3.83
CA LEU A 78 -12.46 -5.07 4.97
C LEU A 78 -13.04 -4.14 6.03
N PHE A 79 -12.38 -3.02 6.34
CA PHE A 79 -12.90 -2.04 7.29
C PHE A 79 -14.21 -1.40 6.81
N MET A 80 -14.25 -0.94 5.55
CA MET A 80 -15.45 -0.32 4.97
C MET A 80 -16.64 -1.28 4.95
N ASN A 81 -16.41 -2.55 4.59
CA ASN A 81 -17.46 -3.55 4.49
C ASN A 81 -17.90 -4.11 5.85
N ALA A 82 -16.95 -4.44 6.74
CA ALA A 82 -17.23 -5.15 7.98
C ALA A 82 -17.54 -4.23 9.18
N VAL A 83 -17.01 -3.00 9.19
CA VAL A 83 -17.18 -2.06 10.32
C VAL A 83 -18.16 -0.95 9.96
N LEU A 84 -17.98 -0.33 8.80
CA LEU A 84 -18.84 0.80 8.39
C LEU A 84 -20.08 0.36 7.62
N HIS A 85 -20.17 -0.92 7.23
CA HIS A 85 -21.28 -1.50 6.47
C HIS A 85 -21.68 -0.65 5.26
N TYR A 86 -20.68 -0.10 4.57
CA TYR A 86 -20.90 0.86 3.51
C TYR A 86 -19.93 0.62 2.37
N TRP A 87 -20.46 0.57 1.15
CA TRP A 87 -19.68 0.35 -0.06
C TRP A 87 -20.03 1.32 -1.18
N LEU A 88 -19.08 1.52 -2.10
CA LEU A 88 -19.21 2.48 -3.20
C LEU A 88 -20.41 2.18 -4.12
N THR A 89 -20.80 0.91 -4.24
CA THR A 89 -21.81 0.45 -5.20
C THR A 89 -23.08 -0.07 -4.55
N ASP A 90 -23.40 0.33 -3.32
CA ASP A 90 -24.60 -0.11 -2.61
C ASP A 90 -25.88 0.32 -3.34
N GLU A 91 -25.93 1.56 -3.83
CA GLU A 91 -27.09 2.15 -4.53
C GLU A 91 -27.21 1.72 -6.00
N VAL A 92 -26.22 0.99 -6.52
CA VAL A 92 -26.22 0.55 -7.93
C VAL A 92 -27.00 -0.76 -8.01
N ASN A 93 -27.94 -0.93 -8.94
CA ASN A 93 -28.66 -2.21 -9.07
C ASN A 93 -28.08 -3.12 -10.17
N ASN A 94 -27.42 -2.55 -11.18
CA ASN A 94 -26.89 -3.31 -12.30
C ASN A 94 -25.53 -3.96 -11.94
N MET A 95 -25.47 -5.30 -11.99
CA MET A 95 -24.28 -6.08 -11.64
C MET A 95 -23.05 -5.74 -12.50
N ILE A 96 -23.21 -5.57 -13.81
CA ILE A 96 -22.09 -5.23 -14.71
C ILE A 96 -21.51 -3.88 -14.31
N VAL A 97 -22.37 -2.90 -14.06
CA VAL A 97 -21.96 -1.57 -13.60
C VAL A 97 -21.26 -1.64 -12.24
N LYS A 98 -21.74 -2.46 -11.29
CA LYS A 98 -21.04 -2.69 -10.01
C LYS A 98 -19.62 -3.18 -10.22
N ILE A 99 -19.44 -4.23 -11.04
CA ILE A 99 -18.12 -4.82 -11.30
C ILE A 99 -17.18 -3.77 -11.89
N VAL A 100 -17.64 -3.04 -12.91
CA VAL A 100 -16.84 -2.00 -13.57
C VAL A 100 -16.43 -0.90 -12.60
N ILE A 101 -17.36 -0.38 -11.79
CA ILE A 101 -17.05 0.66 -10.80
C ILE A 101 -16.01 0.17 -9.78
N ASN A 102 -16.12 -1.07 -9.31
CA ASN A 102 -15.17 -1.64 -8.36
C ASN A 102 -13.78 -1.85 -8.95
N ILE A 103 -13.69 -2.26 -10.22
CA ILE A 103 -12.40 -2.40 -10.92
C ILE A 103 -11.75 -1.02 -11.09
N ILE A 104 -12.51 -0.02 -11.56
CA ILE A 104 -12.01 1.35 -11.73
C ILE A 104 -11.54 1.88 -10.37
N TRP A 105 -12.34 1.69 -9.32
CA TRP A 105 -12.01 2.10 -7.97
C TRP A 105 -10.71 1.49 -7.46
N TYR A 106 -10.55 0.18 -7.62
CA TYR A 106 -9.32 -0.53 -7.26
C TYR A 106 -8.10 0.06 -7.99
N LEU A 107 -8.19 0.21 -9.32
CA LEU A 107 -7.09 0.74 -10.13
C LEU A 107 -6.73 2.17 -9.73
N THR A 108 -7.72 3.03 -9.51
CA THR A 108 -7.51 4.40 -9.02
C THR A 108 -6.86 4.39 -7.64
N TYR A 109 -7.39 3.64 -6.68
CA TYR A 109 -6.86 3.58 -5.33
C TYR A 109 -5.40 3.11 -5.31
N ILE A 110 -5.10 2.00 -5.98
CA ILE A 110 -3.76 1.43 -6.03
C ILE A 110 -2.79 2.38 -6.72
N SER A 111 -3.16 2.96 -7.86
CA SER A 111 -2.31 3.89 -8.60
C SER A 111 -2.03 5.16 -7.77
N THR A 112 -3.08 5.80 -7.24
CA THR A 112 -2.93 7.02 -6.43
C THR A 112 -2.18 6.73 -5.14
N GLY A 113 -2.49 5.66 -4.42
CA GLY A 113 -1.82 5.27 -3.18
C GLY A 113 -0.34 4.97 -3.39
N THR A 114 0.01 4.23 -4.46
CA THR A 114 1.40 3.92 -4.80
C THR A 114 2.18 5.19 -5.14
N ASN A 115 1.63 6.06 -6.00
CA ASN A 115 2.29 7.31 -6.40
C ASN A 115 2.44 8.29 -5.23
N LEU A 116 1.42 8.42 -4.38
CA LEU A 116 1.48 9.28 -3.19
C LEU A 116 2.55 8.79 -2.20
N SER A 117 2.62 7.48 -1.98
CA SER A 117 3.65 6.86 -1.13
C SER A 117 5.05 7.12 -1.69
N LEU A 118 5.24 6.90 -2.99
CA LEU A 118 6.51 7.15 -3.67
C LEU A 118 6.91 8.63 -3.61
N TYR A 119 5.96 9.55 -3.78
CA TYR A 119 6.19 10.99 -3.63
C TYR A 119 6.70 11.32 -2.22
N LEU A 120 6.07 10.78 -1.17
CA LEU A 120 6.51 11.01 0.21
C LEU A 120 7.87 10.39 0.54
N LEU A 121 8.20 9.23 -0.04
CA LEU A 121 9.52 8.62 0.08
C LEU A 121 10.60 9.50 -0.57
N ASN A 122 10.36 9.94 -1.81
CA ASN A 122 11.35 10.70 -2.58
C ASN A 122 11.55 12.13 -2.07
N LYS A 123 10.50 12.79 -1.57
CA LYS A 123 10.58 14.19 -1.11
C LYS A 123 11.57 14.39 0.04
N MET A 124 11.82 13.36 0.86
CA MET A 124 12.75 13.45 1.98
C MET A 124 14.17 12.97 1.69
N LYS A 125 14.43 12.47 0.47
CA LYS A 125 15.80 12.16 0.04
C LYS A 125 16.57 13.39 -0.43
N LYS A 126 15.86 14.49 -0.72
CA LYS A 126 16.53 15.77 -0.99
C LYS A 126 16.88 16.42 0.36
N PRO A 127 18.17 16.75 0.60
CA PRO A 127 18.60 17.45 1.80
C PRO A 127 17.95 18.83 1.91
#